data_AF-A0A6V7J1E4-F1
#
_entry.id   AF-A0A6V7J1E4-F1
#
_cell.length_a   1.000
_cell.length_b   1.000
_cell.length_c   1.000
_cell.angle_alpha   90.00
_cell.angle_beta   90.00
_cell.angle_gamma   90.00
#
_symmetry.space_group_name_H-M   'P 1'
#
loop_
_entity.id
_entity.type
_entity.pdbx_description
1 polymer ?
#
loop_
_entity_poly.entity_id
_entity_poly.type
_entity_poly.pdbx_seq_one_letter_code
_entity_poly.pdbx_strand_id
1 'polypeptide(L)'
;KNIHHNMSSFSETAALNYLKTSAVEFVNYNKRQMSRIYPKGTRADSSNYMPQVFWNAGCQMVALNFQTPDLPMQLNQGKFEFNGTGGYLLKPEFMRRADKTFDPFAEGVDGVIAASCSVQ
;
A
#
# COMPACT_ATOMS: atom_id res chain seq x y z
N LYS A 1 13.97 16.13 -9.32
CA LYS A 1 12.98 17.23 -9.22
C LYS A 1 11.71 16.68 -8.60
N ASN A 2 11.11 17.38 -7.62
CA ASN A 2 9.88 16.96 -6.96
C ASN A 2 8.66 17.36 -7.82
N ILE A 3 8.22 16.51 -8.75
CA ILE A 3 7.19 16.81 -9.76
C ILE A 3 5.99 15.86 -9.57
N HIS A 4 4.81 16.41 -9.24
CA HIS A 4 3.65 15.62 -8.79
C HIS A 4 3.07 14.69 -9.86
N HIS A 5 3.17 15.05 -11.15
CA HIS A 5 2.69 14.22 -12.25
C HIS A 5 3.67 13.11 -12.65
N ASN A 6 4.88 13.09 -12.08
CA ASN A 6 5.80 11.98 -12.28
C ASN A 6 5.39 10.83 -11.34
N MET A 7 5.48 9.61 -11.85
CA MET A 7 5.22 8.39 -11.10
C MET A 7 6.34 7.37 -11.35
N SER A 8 6.42 6.35 -10.50
CA SER A 8 7.42 5.30 -10.62
C SER A 8 6.80 3.91 -10.43
N SER A 9 7.31 2.93 -11.18
CA SER A 9 6.96 1.53 -11.05
C SER A 9 8.10 0.76 -10.38
N PHE A 10 7.78 0.00 -9.33
CA PHE A 10 8.73 -0.77 -8.53
C PHE A 10 8.35 -2.25 -8.56
N SER A 11 9.35 -3.13 -8.73
CA SER A 11 9.13 -4.54 -8.43
C SER A 11 8.85 -4.72 -6.94
N GLU A 12 8.14 -5.78 -6.55
CA GLU A 12 7.87 -6.07 -5.13
C GLU A 12 9.17 -6.11 -4.31
N THR A 13 10.27 -6.59 -4.88
CA THR A 13 11.59 -6.65 -4.23
C THR A 13 12.14 -5.25 -3.94
N ALA A 14 12.10 -4.34 -4.93
CA ALA A 14 12.58 -2.97 -4.75
C ALA A 14 11.71 -2.20 -3.75
N ALA A 15 10.40 -2.36 -3.84
CA ALA A 15 9.44 -1.72 -2.94
C ALA A 15 9.59 -2.23 -1.50
N LEU A 16 9.83 -3.53 -1.30
CA LEU A 16 10.14 -4.10 0.01
C LEU A 16 11.45 -3.54 0.57
N ASN A 17 12.45 -3.29 -0.28
CA ASN A 17 13.69 -2.66 0.16
C ASN A 17 13.43 -1.25 0.68
N TYR A 18 12.67 -0.41 -0.05
CA TYR A 18 12.29 0.92 0.43
C TYR A 18 11.51 0.88 1.74
N LEU A 19 10.58 -0.06 1.88
CA LEU A 19 9.88 -0.29 3.14
C LEU A 19 10.81 -0.63 4.30
N LYS A 20 11.89 -1.39 4.06
CA LYS A 20 12.83 -1.78 5.12
C LYS A 20 13.82 -0.67 5.48
N THR A 21 14.27 0.09 4.50
CA THR A 21 15.37 1.06 4.70
C THR A 21 14.90 2.50 4.86
N SER A 22 13.69 2.83 4.39
CA SER A 22 13.24 4.22 4.20
C SER A 22 11.70 4.32 4.20
N ALA A 23 11.05 3.67 5.17
CA ALA A 23 9.60 3.52 5.23
C ALA A 23 8.87 4.87 5.26
N VAL A 24 9.33 5.78 6.11
CA VAL A 24 8.75 7.11 6.31
C VAL A 24 8.89 7.97 5.05
N GLU A 25 10.05 7.93 4.40
CA GLU A 25 10.29 8.61 3.13
C GLU A 25 9.38 8.05 2.03
N PHE A 26 9.17 6.73 2.00
CA PHE A 26 8.31 6.10 1.01
C PHE A 26 6.83 6.47 1.21
N VAL A 27 6.36 6.55 2.47
CA VAL A 27 5.05 7.12 2.80
C VAL A 27 4.95 8.56 2.32
N ASN A 28 5.96 9.38 2.58
CA ASN A 28 5.98 10.79 2.18
C ASN A 28 6.01 10.98 0.67
N TYR A 29 6.73 10.14 -0.08
CA TYR A 29 6.66 10.09 -1.53
C TYR A 29 5.21 9.86 -2.01
N ASN A 30 4.52 8.89 -1.40
CA ASN A 30 3.15 8.51 -1.76
C ASN A 30 2.05 9.50 -1.31
N LYS A 31 2.39 10.57 -0.58
CA LYS A 31 1.48 11.69 -0.32
C LYS A 31 1.33 12.62 -1.52
N ARG A 32 2.36 12.70 -2.36
CA ARG A 32 2.46 13.68 -3.45
C ARG A 32 2.53 13.06 -4.84
N GLN A 33 3.14 11.88 -4.96
CA GLN A 33 3.32 11.16 -6.22
C GLN A 33 2.67 9.78 -6.15
N MET A 34 2.49 9.18 -7.32
CA MET A 34 1.93 7.84 -7.46
C MET A 34 3.05 6.79 -7.57
N SER A 35 2.88 5.66 -6.88
CA SER A 35 3.70 4.46 -7.07
C SER A 35 2.87 3.30 -7.59
N ARG A 36 3.45 2.53 -8.51
CA ARG A 36 2.96 1.23 -8.94
C ARG A 36 3.88 0.12 -8.46
N ILE A 37 3.33 -0.89 -7.82
CA ILE A 37 4.05 -2.09 -7.39
C ILE A 37 3.61 -3.26 -8.25
N TYR A 38 4.53 -4.11 -8.68
CA TYR A 38 4.21 -5.29 -9.49
C TYR A 38 4.97 -6.55 -9.05
N PRO A 39 4.43 -7.75 -9.30
CA PRO A 39 5.07 -9.01 -8.88
C PRO A 39 6.44 -9.16 -9.54
N LYS A 40 7.41 -9.72 -8.83
CA LYS A 40 8.73 -10.02 -9.42
C LYS A 40 8.59 -11.15 -10.44
N GLY A 41 9.47 -11.14 -11.44
CA GLY A 41 9.47 -12.14 -12.52
C GLY A 41 9.71 -13.59 -12.06
N THR A 42 10.26 -13.81 -10.85
CA THR A 42 10.45 -15.18 -10.33
C THR A 42 9.15 -15.86 -9.90
N ARG A 43 8.03 -15.15 -9.86
CA ARG A 43 6.68 -15.71 -9.67
C ARG A 43 6.12 -16.24 -10.99
N ALA A 44 6.82 -17.21 -11.57
CA ALA A 44 6.45 -17.79 -12.86
C ALA A 44 5.10 -18.54 -12.82
N ASP A 45 4.70 -18.98 -11.63
CA ASP A 45 3.41 -19.60 -11.34
C ASP A 45 2.24 -18.60 -11.21
N SER A 46 2.48 -17.31 -11.46
CA SER A 46 1.51 -16.24 -11.25
C SER A 46 1.01 -16.08 -9.81
N SER A 47 1.74 -16.56 -8.81
CA SER A 47 1.43 -16.30 -7.39
C SER A 47 1.42 -14.80 -7.09
N ASN A 48 0.67 -14.38 -6.07
CA ASN A 48 0.63 -13.00 -5.60
C ASN A 48 1.46 -12.77 -4.34
N TYR A 49 1.88 -11.53 -4.14
CA TYR A 49 2.45 -11.04 -2.89
C TYR A 49 1.35 -10.39 -2.03
N MET A 50 1.58 -10.25 -0.73
CA MET A 50 0.61 -9.63 0.18
C MET A 50 0.49 -8.11 -0.09
N PRO A 51 -0.65 -7.59 -0.59
CA PRO A 51 -0.77 -6.18 -0.99
C PRO A 51 -0.79 -5.22 0.20
N GLN A 52 -1.25 -5.69 1.36
CA GLN A 52 -1.35 -4.89 2.60
C GLN A 52 -0.01 -4.24 2.98
N VAL A 53 1.10 -4.93 2.75
CA VAL A 53 2.45 -4.43 3.04
C VAL A 53 2.73 -3.11 2.30
N PHE A 54 2.27 -2.96 1.06
CA PHE A 54 2.48 -1.74 0.27
C PHE A 54 1.38 -0.70 0.48
N TRP A 55 0.15 -1.13 0.78
CA TRP A 55 -0.89 -0.21 1.23
C TRP A 55 -0.50 0.50 2.54
N ASN A 56 0.23 -0.16 3.44
CA ASN A 56 0.78 0.46 4.65
C ASN A 56 1.78 1.59 4.34
N ALA A 57 2.49 1.54 3.20
CA ALA A 57 3.33 2.64 2.72
C ALA A 57 2.56 3.69 1.88
N GLY A 58 1.24 3.50 1.70
CA GLY A 58 0.40 4.40 0.93
C GLY A 58 0.54 4.28 -0.59
N CYS A 59 1.15 3.20 -1.10
CA CYS A 59 1.22 2.91 -2.53
C CYS A 59 -0.18 2.71 -3.10
N GLN A 60 -0.45 3.32 -4.26
CA GLN A 60 -1.80 3.42 -4.81
C GLN A 60 -2.12 2.29 -5.79
N MET A 61 -1.15 1.90 -6.62
CA MET A 61 -1.33 0.87 -7.65
C MET A 61 -0.57 -0.40 -7.29
N VAL A 62 -1.13 -1.22 -6.41
CA VAL A 62 -0.52 -2.48 -5.96
C VAL A 62 -1.03 -3.61 -6.84
N ALA A 63 -0.32 -3.88 -7.94
CA ALA A 63 -0.78 -4.77 -9.00
C ALA A 63 -0.62 -6.26 -8.64
N LEU A 64 -1.69 -7.03 -8.84
CA LEU A 64 -1.77 -8.46 -8.60
C LEU A 64 -2.14 -9.21 -9.89
N ASN A 65 -1.84 -10.49 -9.92
CA ASN A 65 -2.20 -11.46 -10.95
C ASN A 65 -3.65 -11.92 -10.75
N PHE A 66 -4.60 -11.36 -11.50
CA PHE A 66 -6.04 -11.65 -11.41
C PHE A 66 -6.41 -13.10 -11.75
N GLN A 67 -5.57 -13.79 -12.54
CA GLN A 67 -5.75 -15.19 -12.91
C GLN A 67 -5.58 -16.17 -11.73
N THR A 68 -5.02 -15.72 -10.60
CA THR A 68 -4.72 -16.55 -9.44
C THR A 68 -5.61 -16.13 -8.25
N PRO A 69 -6.63 -16.92 -7.87
CA PRO A 69 -7.54 -16.59 -6.77
C PRO A 69 -6.96 -16.94 -5.38
N ASP A 70 -5.71 -16.54 -5.13
CA ASP A 70 -5.03 -16.77 -3.86
C ASP A 70 -5.42 -15.75 -2.77
N LEU A 71 -4.93 -15.97 -1.54
CA LEU A 71 -5.25 -15.12 -0.39
C LEU A 71 -5.04 -13.60 -0.66
N PRO A 72 -3.91 -13.15 -1.25
CA PRO A 72 -3.76 -11.75 -1.65
C PRO A 72 -4.85 -11.23 -2.58
N MET A 73 -5.30 -12.03 -3.56
CA MET A 73 -6.37 -11.65 -4.47
C MET A 73 -7.71 -11.55 -3.76
N GLN A 74 -8.03 -12.50 -2.88
CA GLN A 74 -9.25 -12.47 -2.06
C GLN A 74 -9.29 -11.23 -1.17
N LEU A 75 -8.17 -10.87 -0.54
CA LEU A 75 -8.05 -9.64 0.24
C LEU A 75 -8.27 -8.39 -0.62
N ASN A 76 -7.71 -8.35 -1.84
CA ASN A 76 -7.91 -7.25 -2.77
C ASN A 76 -9.37 -7.10 -3.20
N GLN A 77 -10.02 -8.21 -3.56
CA GLN A 77 -11.43 -8.23 -3.93
C GLN A 77 -12.31 -7.70 -2.80
N GLY A 78 -12.21 -8.29 -1.60
CA GLY A 78 -13.01 -7.87 -0.44
C GLY A 78 -12.75 -6.42 -0.03
N LYS A 79 -11.50 -5.94 -0.13
CA LYS A 79 -11.18 -4.53 0.18
C LYS A 79 -11.88 -3.56 -0.78
N PHE A 80 -11.89 -3.84 -2.08
CA PHE A 80 -12.42 -2.92 -3.11
C PHE A 80 -13.90 -3.08 -3.42
N GLU A 81 -14.60 -4.01 -2.74
CA GLU A 81 -16.08 -4.01 -2.68
C GLU A 81 -16.61 -2.75 -1.97
N PHE A 82 -15.88 -2.25 -0.98
CA PHE A 82 -16.20 -1.01 -0.29
C PHE A 82 -16.16 0.20 -1.24
N ASN A 83 -16.89 1.26 -0.86
CA ASN A 83 -17.10 2.45 -1.70
C ASN A 83 -17.80 2.12 -3.04
N GLY A 84 -18.80 1.24 -2.98
CA GLY A 84 -19.70 0.95 -4.11
C GLY A 84 -18.98 0.29 -5.29
N THR A 85 -17.98 -0.57 -5.05
CA THR A 85 -17.20 -1.26 -6.10
C THR A 85 -16.46 -0.34 -7.07
N GLY A 86 -16.27 0.94 -6.72
CA GLY A 86 -15.66 1.93 -7.62
C GLY A 86 -14.16 1.74 -7.87
N GLY A 87 -13.49 0.85 -7.13
CA GLY A 87 -12.04 0.61 -7.25
C GLY A 87 -11.15 1.69 -6.61
N TYR A 88 -11.75 2.69 -5.96
CA TYR A 88 -11.05 3.77 -5.26
C TYR A 88 -11.43 3.80 -3.78
N LEU A 89 -10.43 3.83 -2.91
CA LEU A 89 -10.60 3.97 -1.47
C LEU A 89 -9.72 5.10 -0.96
N LEU A 90 -10.30 6.00 -0.17
CA LEU A 90 -9.57 7.11 0.40
C LEU A 90 -8.59 6.59 1.47
N LYS A 91 -7.30 6.94 1.33
CA LYS A 91 -6.29 6.62 2.34
C LYS A 91 -6.61 7.30 3.69
N PRO A 92 -6.18 6.75 4.84
CA PRO A 92 -6.24 7.43 6.13
C PRO A 92 -5.59 8.82 6.09
N GLU A 93 -6.05 9.73 6.95
CA GLU A 93 -5.66 11.14 6.94
C GLU A 93 -4.14 11.35 7.08
N PHE A 94 -3.51 10.64 8.02
CA PHE A 94 -2.07 10.71 8.28
C PHE A 94 -1.20 10.21 7.11
N MET A 95 -1.79 9.45 6.17
CA MET A 95 -1.13 8.97 4.95
C MET A 95 -1.33 9.90 3.74
N ARG A 96 -2.02 11.02 3.92
CA ARG A 96 -2.30 12.03 2.88
C ARG A 96 -1.80 13.42 3.24
N ARG A 97 -1.87 13.79 4.52
CA ARG A 97 -1.48 15.12 5.01
C ARG A 97 0.04 15.33 4.96
N ALA A 98 0.45 16.48 4.41
CA ALA A 98 1.86 16.85 4.28
C ALA A 98 2.51 17.22 5.62
N ASP A 99 1.71 17.69 6.57
CA ASP A 99 2.14 18.12 7.91
C ASP A 99 2.16 16.99 8.94
N LYS A 100 1.75 15.78 8.56
CA LYS A 100 1.77 14.60 9.42
C LYS A 100 2.89 13.67 9.01
N THR A 101 3.54 13.02 9.96
CA THR A 101 4.53 11.95 9.71
C THR A 101 3.92 10.63 10.17
N PHE A 102 4.16 9.56 9.42
CA PHE A 102 3.67 8.23 9.75
C PHE A 102 4.78 7.21 9.46
N ASP A 103 5.13 6.44 10.50
CA ASP A 103 5.98 5.27 10.39
C ASP A 103 5.10 4.02 10.43
N PRO A 104 5.04 3.22 9.35
CA PRO A 104 4.27 1.98 9.30
C PRO A 104 4.65 0.93 10.36
N PHE A 105 5.81 1.06 11.01
CA PHE A 105 6.32 0.11 11.99
C PHE A 105 6.30 0.63 13.43
N ALA A 106 5.81 1.85 13.67
CA ALA A 106 5.67 2.39 15.02
C ALA A 106 4.53 1.70 15.78
N GLU A 107 4.71 1.49 17.10
CA GLU A 107 3.70 0.87 17.97
C GLU A 107 2.47 1.78 18.23
N GLY A 108 2.56 3.06 17.86
CA GLY A 108 1.46 4.02 17.98
C GLY A 108 1.60 5.18 16.99
N VAL A 109 0.48 5.86 16.73
CA VAL A 109 0.43 7.04 15.87
C VAL A 109 -0.23 8.17 16.64
N ASP A 110 0.49 9.27 16.83
CA ASP A 110 -0.03 10.44 17.54
C ASP A 110 -1.26 11.02 16.81
N GLY A 111 -2.33 11.28 17.57
CA GLY A 111 -3.61 11.75 17.06
C GLY A 111 -4.49 10.70 16.37
N VAL A 112 -4.13 9.41 16.41
CA VAL A 112 -4.99 8.31 15.94
C VAL A 112 -5.68 7.65 17.13
N ILE A 113 -7.00 7.61 17.10
CA ILE A 113 -7.81 6.89 18.10
C ILE A 113 -7.78 5.40 17.74
N ALA A 114 -7.03 4.60 18.50
CA ALA A 114 -7.01 3.15 18.34
C ALA A 114 -8.33 2.55 18.85
N ALA A 115 -8.90 1.62 18.07
CA ALA A 115 -10.11 0.88 18.45
C ALA A 115 -9.73 -0.56 18.86
N SER A 116 -10.42 -1.10 19.86
CA SER A 116 -10.35 -2.52 20.23
C SER A 116 -11.46 -3.32 19.54
N CYS A 117 -11.13 -4.47 18.97
CA CYS A 117 -12.09 -5.39 18.38
C CYS A 117 -11.91 -6.80 18.99
N SER A 118 -13.00 -7.46 19.36
CA SER A 118 -13.04 -8.87 19.72
C SER A 118 -14.03 -9.60 18.82
N VAL A 119 -13.67 -10.82 18.43
CA VAL A 119 -14.54 -11.73 17.68
C VAL A 119 -14.91 -12.86 18.65
N GLN A 120 -16.21 -13.17 18.74
CA GLN A 120 -16.71 -14.27 19.57
C GLN A 120 -16.51 -15.63 18.90
#